data_AF-A0A2H6AAQ3-F1
#
_entry.id   AF-A0A2H6AAQ3-F1
#
_cell.length_a   1.000
_cell.length_b   1.000
_cell.length_c   1.000
_cell.angle_alpha   90.00
_cell.angle_beta   90.00
_cell.angle_gamma   90.00
#
_symmetry.space_group_name_H-M   'P 1'
#
loop_
_entity.id
_entity.type
_entity.pdbx_description
1 polymer ?
#
loop_
_entity_poly.entity_id
_entity_poly.type
_entity_poly.pdbx_seq_one_letter_code
_entity_poly.pdbx_strand_id
1 'polypeptide(L)'
;MQRTWLCTIVGTIIFLAGYIAGHLLPSFSFGLQIRQPKDARFMHGLVLKVRNEKEADFSATTKRYALEVYHDENTNCYIYITETGSIAVVPAPK
;
A
#
# COMPACT_ATOMS: atom_id res chain seq x y z
N MET A 1 29.78 13.03 -48.77
CA MET A 1 30.30 13.41 -47.44
C MET A 1 29.38 14.34 -46.67
N GLN A 2 28.78 15.36 -47.29
CA GLN A 2 27.95 16.36 -46.60
C GLN A 2 26.59 15.82 -46.06
N ARG A 3 25.97 14.86 -46.76
CA ARG A 3 24.67 14.27 -46.36
C ARG A 3 24.76 13.33 -45.15
N THR A 4 25.86 12.57 -45.02
CA THR A 4 26.05 11.65 -43.88
C THR A 4 26.34 12.41 -42.59
N TRP A 5 27.03 13.55 -42.68
CA TRP A 5 27.34 14.42 -41.55
C TRP A 5 26.08 15.12 -40.99
N LEU A 6 25.17 15.51 -41.88
CA LEU A 6 23.87 16.06 -41.50
C LEU A 6 23.04 15.03 -40.69
N CYS A 7 22.99 13.78 -41.14
CA CYS A 7 22.25 12.72 -40.43
C CYS A 7 22.85 12.43 -39.05
N THR A 8 24.19 12.42 -38.92
CA THR A 8 24.83 12.20 -37.62
C THR A 8 24.56 13.32 -36.63
N ILE A 9 24.52 14.58 -37.09
CA ILE A 9 24.25 15.74 -36.22
C ILE A 9 22.79 15.75 -35.78
N VAL A 10 21.86 15.48 -36.69
CA VAL A 10 20.43 15.38 -36.32
C VAL A 10 20.22 14.24 -35.33
N GLY A 11 20.87 13.10 -35.53
CA GLY A 11 20.81 11.96 -34.61
C GLY A 11 21.36 12.30 -33.22
N THR A 12 22.52 12.96 -33.13
CA THR A 12 23.08 13.36 -31.83
C THR A 12 22.24 14.42 -31.13
N ILE A 13 21.64 15.37 -31.86
CA ILE A 13 20.73 16.37 -31.29
C ILE A 13 19.49 15.70 -30.69
N ILE A 14 18.87 14.74 -31.37
CA ILE A 14 17.70 14.02 -30.85
C ILE A 14 18.07 13.21 -29.60
N PHE A 15 19.25 12.56 -29.60
CA PHE A 15 19.72 11.80 -28.45
C PHE A 15 19.98 12.69 -27.23
N LEU A 16 20.65 13.83 -27.43
CA LEU A 16 20.89 14.84 -26.38
C LEU A 16 19.58 15.45 -25.86
N ALA A 17 18.62 15.76 -26.75
CA ALA A 17 17.31 16.26 -26.36
C ALA A 17 16.53 15.23 -25.52
N GLY A 18 16.58 13.94 -25.89
CA GLY A 18 15.98 12.86 -25.10
C GLY A 18 16.65 12.67 -23.74
N TYR A 19 17.98 12.73 -23.67
CA TYR A 19 18.74 12.64 -22.42
C TYR A 19 18.41 13.80 -21.47
N ILE A 20 18.37 15.03 -21.98
CA ILE A 20 18.01 16.21 -21.20
C ILE A 20 16.54 16.13 -20.75
N ALA A 21 15.62 15.75 -21.64
CA ALA A 21 14.21 15.58 -21.29
C ALA A 21 14.01 14.53 -20.19
N GLY A 22 14.73 13.39 -20.23
CA GLY A 22 14.65 12.37 -19.19
C GLY A 22 15.20 12.81 -17.83
N HIS A 23 16.12 13.76 -17.80
CA HIS A 23 16.74 14.25 -16.56
C HIS A 23 16.07 15.52 -16.00
N LEU A 24 15.42 16.31 -16.85
CA LEU A 24 14.77 17.57 -16.48
C LEU A 24 13.25 17.42 -16.30
N LEU A 25 12.60 16.50 -17.01
CA LEU A 25 11.17 16.24 -16.84
C LEU A 25 10.95 15.24 -15.71
N PRO A 26 10.09 15.55 -14.72
CA PRO A 26 9.70 14.59 -13.69
C PRO A 26 9.08 13.35 -14.34
N SER A 27 9.34 12.16 -13.77
CA SER A 27 8.81 10.86 -14.23
C SER A 27 7.29 10.84 -14.41
N PHE A 28 6.57 11.74 -13.70
CA PHE A 28 5.14 11.96 -13.85
C PHE A 28 4.72 12.43 -15.25
N SER A 29 5.57 13.19 -15.95
CA SER A 29 5.31 13.69 -17.32
C SER A 29 5.27 12.59 -18.37
N PHE A 30 5.85 11.42 -18.06
CA PHE A 30 5.88 10.24 -18.93
C PHE A 30 4.75 9.25 -18.64
N GLY A 31 3.77 9.60 -17.81
CA GLY A 31 2.64 8.72 -17.49
C GLY A 31 2.99 7.48 -16.65
N LEU A 32 4.26 7.35 -16.24
CA LEU A 32 4.72 6.35 -15.27
C LEU A 32 4.39 6.81 -13.84
N GLN A 33 3.10 6.81 -13.52
CA GLN A 33 2.65 6.97 -12.15
C GLN A 33 2.84 5.63 -11.42
N ILE A 34 3.96 5.48 -10.70
CA ILE A 34 4.08 4.43 -9.70
C ILE A 34 3.05 4.76 -8.62
N ARG A 35 1.90 4.06 -8.64
CA ARG A 35 0.90 4.17 -7.58
C ARG A 35 1.59 3.88 -6.26
N GLN A 36 1.70 4.90 -5.43
CA GLN A 36 2.15 4.69 -4.06
C GLN A 36 1.12 3.78 -3.38
N PRO A 37 1.55 2.70 -2.71
CA PRO A 37 0.63 1.90 -1.93
C PRO A 37 -0.03 2.81 -0.89
N LYS A 38 -1.34 2.68 -0.73
CA LYS A 38 -2.09 3.40 0.29
C LYS A 38 -1.72 2.84 1.66
N ASP A 39 -1.67 3.67 2.68
CA ASP A 39 -1.51 3.17 4.04
C ASP A 39 -2.77 2.45 4.51
N ALA A 40 -2.60 1.45 5.38
CA ALA A 40 -3.72 0.77 6.01
C ALA A 40 -4.46 1.76 6.93
N ARG A 41 -5.77 1.92 6.72
CA ARG A 41 -6.59 2.85 7.48
C ARG A 41 -7.11 2.19 8.74
N PHE A 42 -6.93 2.84 9.90
CA PHE A 42 -7.58 2.42 11.14
C PHE A 42 -9.10 2.50 11.00
N MET A 43 -9.80 1.46 11.43
CA MET A 43 -11.25 1.36 11.35
C MET A 43 -11.86 1.44 12.75
N HIS A 44 -11.51 0.49 13.63
CA HIS A 44 -12.12 0.36 14.95
C HIS A 44 -11.14 -0.21 15.98
N GLY A 45 -11.31 0.19 17.23
CA GLY A 45 -10.73 -0.47 18.40
C GLY A 45 -11.84 -1.21 19.16
N LEU A 46 -11.66 -2.50 19.40
CA LEU A 46 -12.62 -3.37 20.05
C LEU A 46 -11.99 -3.98 21.31
N VAL A 47 -12.83 -4.24 22.31
CA VAL A 47 -12.45 -5.02 23.49
C VAL A 47 -13.37 -6.23 23.57
N LEU A 48 -12.84 -7.40 23.19
CA LEU A 48 -13.62 -8.63 23.11
C LEU A 48 -13.50 -9.41 24.41
N LYS A 49 -14.63 -9.83 24.97
CA LYS A 49 -14.68 -10.80 26.08
C LYS A 49 -14.51 -12.20 25.52
N VAL A 50 -13.59 -12.98 26.08
CA VAL A 50 -13.31 -14.36 25.67
C VAL A 50 -13.39 -15.26 26.89
N ARG A 51 -14.40 -16.13 26.90
CA ARG A 51 -14.66 -17.08 27.98
C ARG A 51 -13.89 -18.39 27.75
N ASN A 52 -13.49 -19.05 28.82
CA ASN A 52 -12.97 -20.41 28.77
C ASN A 52 -14.11 -21.44 28.83
N GLU A 53 -13.77 -22.73 28.75
CA GLU A 53 -14.71 -23.84 28.78
C GLU A 53 -15.44 -24.01 30.12
N LYS A 54 -14.91 -23.45 31.21
CA LYS A 54 -15.48 -23.54 32.56
C LYS A 54 -16.47 -22.41 32.86
N GLU A 55 -16.49 -21.37 32.03
CA GLU A 55 -17.41 -20.23 32.13
C GLU A 55 -18.65 -20.48 31.27
N ALA A 56 -19.81 -20.62 31.93
CA ALA A 56 -21.10 -20.74 31.25
C ALA A 56 -21.49 -19.43 30.54
N ASP A 57 -21.33 -18.30 31.23
CA ASP A 57 -21.71 -16.97 30.76
C ASP A 57 -20.57 -15.95 30.92
N PHE A 58 -20.66 -14.85 30.16
CA PHE A 58 -19.74 -13.72 30.30
C PHE A 58 -20.00 -12.96 31.60
N SER A 59 -19.02 -12.98 32.51
CA SER A 59 -19.09 -12.28 33.79
C SER A 59 -18.27 -10.99 33.77
N ALA A 60 -18.18 -10.31 34.92
CA ALA A 60 -17.29 -9.16 35.10
C ALA A 60 -15.81 -9.56 35.04
N THR A 61 -15.49 -10.78 35.46
CA THR A 61 -14.13 -11.33 35.53
C THR A 61 -13.69 -12.04 34.25
N THR A 62 -14.59 -12.23 33.27
CA THR A 62 -14.22 -12.85 32.00
C THR A 62 -13.10 -12.06 31.33
N LYS A 63 -12.10 -12.80 30.85
CA LYS A 63 -10.91 -12.26 30.20
C LYS A 63 -11.30 -11.39 29.00
N ARG A 64 -10.55 -10.30 28.83
CA ARG A 64 -10.73 -9.36 27.73
C ARG A 64 -9.45 -9.28 26.92
N TYR A 65 -9.61 -9.04 25.62
CA TYR A 65 -8.51 -8.73 24.73
C TYR A 65 -8.82 -7.45 23.96
N ALA A 66 -7.87 -6.52 23.96
CA ALA A 66 -7.91 -5.39 23.05
C ALA A 66 -7.55 -5.84 21.62
N LEU A 67 -8.26 -5.28 20.65
CA LEU A 67 -8.16 -5.59 19.23
C LEU A 67 -8.28 -4.31 18.42
N GLU A 68 -7.41 -4.13 17.45
CA GLU A 68 -7.51 -3.06 16.46
C GLU A 68 -7.81 -3.64 15.09
N VAL A 69 -8.62 -2.92 14.31
CA VAL A 69 -9.04 -3.31 12.96
C VAL A 69 -8.55 -2.26 11.98
N TYR A 70 -7.82 -2.69 10.95
CA TYR A 70 -7.34 -1.86 9.86
C TYR A 70 -7.93 -2.34 8.53
N HIS A 71 -8.17 -1.43 7.60
CA HIS A 71 -8.57 -1.72 6.23
C HIS A 71 -7.44 -1.37 5.28
N ASP A 72 -6.94 -2.37 4.55
CA ASP A 72 -5.98 -2.17 3.47
C ASP A 72 -6.71 -2.08 2.13
N GLU A 73 -6.76 -0.89 1.56
CA GLU A 73 -7.41 -0.64 0.27
C GLU A 73 -6.61 -1.17 -0.93
N ASN A 74 -5.33 -1.51 -0.76
CA ASN A 74 -4.53 -2.08 -1.83
C ASN A 74 -4.89 -3.54 -2.09
N THR A 75 -5.21 -4.29 -1.02
CA THR A 75 -5.60 -5.71 -1.09
C THR A 75 -7.09 -5.95 -0.86
N ASN A 76 -7.83 -4.91 -0.46
CA ASN A 76 -9.24 -4.98 -0.07
C ASN A 76 -9.50 -6.01 1.05
N CYS A 77 -8.69 -5.92 2.11
CA CYS A 77 -8.75 -6.81 3.26
C CYS A 77 -8.90 -6.03 4.56
N TYR A 78 -9.53 -6.65 5.55
CA TYR A 78 -9.45 -6.24 6.95
C TYR A 78 -8.36 -7.01 7.68
N ILE A 79 -7.58 -6.29 8.46
CA ILE A 79 -6.49 -6.81 9.29
C ILE A 79 -6.89 -6.57 10.74
N TYR A 80 -6.99 -7.65 11.50
CA TYR A 80 -7.35 -7.66 12.91
C TYR A 80 -6.10 -8.00 13.73
N ILE A 81 -5.72 -7.13 14.66
CA ILE A 81 -4.51 -7.29 15.48
C ILE A 81 -4.91 -7.23 16.96
N THR A 82 -4.58 -8.26 17.74
CA THR A 82 -4.80 -8.27 19.19
C THR A 82 -3.58 -7.75 19.96
N GLU A 83 -3.78 -7.30 21.19
CA GLU A 83 -2.70 -6.94 22.13
C GLU A 83 -1.72 -8.09 22.43
N THR A 84 -2.12 -9.34 22.18
CA THR A 84 -1.24 -10.51 22.29
C THR A 84 -0.37 -10.74 21.05
N GLY A 85 -0.47 -9.89 20.04
CA GLY A 85 0.25 -10.02 18.76
C GLY A 85 -0.36 -11.06 17.81
N SER A 86 -1.58 -11.54 18.07
CA SER A 86 -2.28 -12.45 17.15
C SER A 86 -2.89 -11.65 16.02
N ILE A 87 -2.78 -12.16 14.79
CA ILE A 87 -3.22 -11.45 13.58
C ILE A 87 -4.18 -12.35 12.80
N ALA A 88 -5.29 -11.77 12.36
CA ALA A 88 -6.21 -12.39 11.40
C ALA A 88 -6.43 -11.44 10.22
N VAL A 89 -6.46 -11.99 9.01
CA VAL A 89 -6.70 -11.24 7.78
C VAL A 89 -7.87 -11.86 7.05
N VAL A 90 -8.86 -11.04 6.68
CA VAL A 90 -10.06 -11.49 5.97
C VAL A 90 -10.38 -10.53 4.81
N PRO A 91 -10.99 -11.01 3.72
CA PRO A 91 -11.46 -10.13 2.65
C PRO A 91 -12.51 -9.14 3.15
N ALA A 92 -12.43 -7.90 2.69
CA ALA A 92 -13.50 -6.93 2.86
C ALA A 92 -14.68 -7.28 1.92
N PRO A 93 -15.93 -6.94 2.29
CA PRO A 93 -17.07 -7.07 1.39
C PRO A 93 -16.82 -6.28 0.10
N LYS A 94 -17.41 -6.75 -1.00
CA LYS A 94 -17.34 -6.09 -2.30
C LYS A 94 -18.19 -4.83 -2.35
#